data_AF-A0AAW3IR21-F1
#
_entry.id   AF-A0AAW3IR21-F1
#
_cell.length_a   1.000
_cell.length_b   1.000
_cell.length_c   1.000
_cell.angle_alpha   90.00
_cell.angle_beta   90.00
_cell.angle_gamma   90.00
#
_symmetry.space_group_name_H-M   'P 1'
#
loop_
_entity.id
_entity.type
_entity.pdbx_description
1 polymer ?
#
loop_
_entity_poly.entity_id
_entity_poly.type
_entity_poly.pdbx_seq_one_letter_code
_entity_poly.pdbx_strand_id
1 'polypeptide(L)'
;MTNYTNVLLDKLKNQLELTSDYQLAKVLDVGTSRISNYRNGRSVLDWEIAFKIADLLGLDDQDVVYGLLEDKSINPRLINALQAGAPA
;
A
#
# COMPACT_ATOMS: atom_id res chain seq x y z
N MET A 1 -13.37 8.11 -0.15
CA MET A 1 -12.43 8.33 -1.27
C MET A 1 -11.47 7.16 -1.24
N THR A 2 -11.48 6.31 -2.26
CA THR A 2 -10.63 5.10 -2.29
C THR A 2 -9.21 5.54 -2.62
N ASN A 3 -8.32 5.44 -1.64
CA ASN A 3 -6.90 5.73 -1.81
C ASN A 3 -6.16 4.50 -2.36
N TYR A 4 -4.92 4.67 -2.81
CA TYR A 4 -4.17 3.58 -3.43
C TYR A 4 -3.91 2.41 -2.45
N THR A 5 -3.78 2.72 -1.16
CA THR A 5 -3.73 1.74 -0.07
C THR A 5 -4.91 0.77 -0.11
N ASN A 6 -6.15 1.25 -0.20
CA ASN A 6 -7.32 0.38 -0.30
C ASN A 6 -7.31 -0.45 -1.59
N VAL A 7 -6.85 0.14 -2.70
CA VAL A 7 -6.70 -0.59 -3.97
C VAL A 7 -5.75 -1.78 -3.83
N LEU A 8 -4.59 -1.60 -3.19
CA LEU A 8 -3.64 -2.70 -2.96
C LEU A 8 -4.22 -3.80 -2.06
N LEU A 9 -4.86 -3.42 -0.96
CA LEU A 9 -5.47 -4.38 -0.02
C LEU A 9 -6.59 -5.19 -0.69
N ASP A 10 -7.43 -4.54 -1.51
CA ASP A 10 -8.52 -5.21 -2.21
C ASP A 10 -8.02 -6.08 -3.36
N LYS A 11 -7.00 -5.63 -4.12
CA LYS A 11 -6.32 -6.47 -5.12
C LYS A 11 -5.78 -7.75 -4.50
N LEU A 12 -5.08 -7.65 -3.37
CA LEU A 12 -4.52 -8.82 -2.69
C LEU A 12 -5.61 -9.75 -2.16
N LYS A 13 -6.69 -9.20 -1.57
CA LYS A 13 -7.83 -10.03 -1.16
C LYS A 13 -8.44 -10.78 -2.33
N ASN A 14 -8.63 -10.11 -3.47
CA ASN A 14 -9.22 -10.72 -4.65
C ASN A 14 -8.32 -11.80 -5.24
N GLN A 15 -7.01 -11.56 -5.35
CA GLN A 15 -6.06 -12.54 -5.88
C GLN A 15 -5.97 -13.80 -5.02
N LEU A 16 -6.07 -13.66 -3.70
CA LEU A 16 -6.01 -14.77 -2.75
C LEU A 16 -7.40 -15.31 -2.36
N GLU A 17 -8.46 -14.84 -3.01
CA GLU A 17 -9.86 -15.23 -2.76
C GLU A 17 -10.29 -15.09 -1.28
N LEU A 18 -9.77 -14.07 -0.59
CA LEU A 18 -10.04 -13.82 0.83
C LEU A 18 -11.39 -13.13 1.01
N THR A 19 -12.21 -13.66 1.92
CA THR A 19 -13.55 -13.12 2.19
C THR A 19 -13.56 -12.05 3.27
N SER A 20 -12.46 -11.88 4.01
CA SER A 20 -12.41 -10.96 5.15
C SER A 20 -11.05 -10.28 5.33
N ASP A 21 -11.06 -9.10 5.95
CA ASP A 21 -9.83 -8.41 6.35
C ASP A 21 -9.08 -9.15 7.47
N TYR A 22 -9.77 -10.01 8.21
CA TYR A 22 -9.13 -10.89 9.18
C TYR A 22 -8.19 -11.89 8.51
N GLN A 23 -8.62 -12.51 7.41
CA GLN A 23 -7.76 -13.39 6.63
C GLN A 23 -6.60 -12.62 5.98
N LEU A 24 -6.87 -11.41 5.46
CA LEU A 24 -5.83 -10.55 4.91
C LEU A 24 -4.76 -10.20 5.97
N ALA A 25 -5.19 -9.84 7.18
CA ALA A 25 -4.30 -9.52 8.29
C ALA A 25 -3.40 -10.72 8.64
N LYS A 26 -3.92 -11.94 8.60
CA LYS A 26 -3.12 -13.16 8.81
C LYS A 26 -2.09 -13.38 7.71
N VAL A 27 -2.45 -13.22 6.44
CA VAL A 27 -1.51 -13.34 5.31
C VAL A 27 -0.38 -12.32 5.44
N LEU A 28 -0.73 -11.09 5.81
CA LEU A 28 0.23 -10.01 5.98
C LEU A 28 1.00 -10.06 7.31
N ASP A 29 0.66 -10.98 8.21
CA ASP A 29 1.24 -11.10 9.56
C ASP A 29 1.14 -9.82 10.39
N VAL A 30 -0.06 -9.24 10.43
CA VAL A 30 -0.38 -8.03 11.19
C VAL A 30 -1.68 -8.16 11.96
N GLY A 31 -1.89 -7.28 12.93
CA GLY A 31 -3.18 -7.17 13.63
C GLY A 31 -4.29 -6.65 12.71
N THR A 32 -5.52 -7.15 12.89
CA THR A 32 -6.70 -6.70 12.13
C THR A 32 -7.02 -5.22 12.32
N SER A 33 -6.75 -4.67 13.51
CA SER A 33 -6.87 -3.24 13.78
C SER A 33 -5.97 -2.41 12.88
N ARG A 34 -4.79 -2.92 12.52
CA ARG A 34 -3.84 -2.27 11.61
C ARG A 34 -4.39 -2.17 10.20
N ILE A 35 -4.96 -3.26 9.67
CA ILE A 35 -5.67 -3.26 8.37
C ILE A 35 -6.82 -2.26 8.39
N SER A 36 -7.65 -2.28 9.43
CA SER A 36 -8.75 -1.32 9.57
C SER A 36 -8.27 0.14 9.59
N ASN A 37 -7.17 0.42 10.29
CA ASN A 37 -6.59 1.77 10.32
C ASN A 37 -6.09 2.23 8.95
N TYR A 38 -5.45 1.36 8.16
CA TYR A 38 -5.06 1.66 6.78
C TYR A 38 -6.28 1.99 5.91
N ARG A 39 -7.31 1.13 5.95
CA ARG A 39 -8.51 1.31 5.13
C ARG A 39 -9.23 2.62 5.41
N ASN A 40 -9.27 3.02 6.68
CA ASN A 40 -9.92 4.24 7.13
C ASN A 40 -9.01 5.47 7.09
N GLY A 41 -7.78 5.36 6.57
CA GLY A 41 -6.82 6.47 6.51
C GLY A 41 -6.37 6.99 7.89
N ARG A 42 -6.54 6.20 8.96
CA ARG A 42 -6.06 6.53 10.31
C ARG A 42 -4.56 6.29 10.47
N SER A 43 -4.01 5.41 9.64
CA SER A 43 -2.58 5.19 9.51
C SER A 43 -2.23 5.01 8.04
N VAL A 44 -0.99 5.32 7.70
CA VAL A 44 -0.47 5.16 6.34
C VAL A 44 0.15 3.77 6.21
N LEU A 45 -0.04 3.10 5.08
CA LEU A 45 0.51 1.77 4.82
C LEU A 45 2.03 1.78 4.96
N ASP A 46 2.61 0.88 5.77
CA ASP A 46 4.06 0.83 5.95
C ASP A 46 4.78 0.28 4.72
N TRP A 47 6.03 0.71 4.46
CA TRP A 47 6.76 0.28 3.28
C TRP A 47 7.05 -1.22 3.26
N GLU A 48 7.40 -1.82 4.42
CA GLU A 48 7.60 -3.27 4.52
C GLU A 48 6.34 -4.05 4.11
N ILE A 49 5.16 -3.60 4.55
CA ILE A 49 3.89 -4.25 4.21
C ILE A 49 3.54 -3.98 2.74
N ALA A 50 3.81 -2.78 2.24
CA ALA A 50 3.59 -2.43 0.84
C ALA A 50 4.39 -3.33 -0.11
N PHE A 51 5.69 -3.54 0.15
CA PHE A 51 6.52 -4.43 -0.66
C PHE A 51 6.15 -5.90 -0.47
N LYS A 52 5.76 -6.34 0.73
CA LYS A 52 5.18 -7.67 0.91
C LYS A 52 3.91 -7.88 0.07
N ILE A 53 3.04 -6.87 -0.04
CA ILE A 53 1.87 -6.91 -0.93
C ILE A 53 2.32 -6.96 -2.39
N ALA A 54 3.34 -6.18 -2.77
CA ALA A 54 3.91 -6.15 -4.11
C ALA A 54 4.42 -7.54 -4.54
N ASP A 55 5.23 -8.18 -3.69
CA ASP A 55 5.75 -9.52 -3.90
C ASP A 55 4.63 -10.54 -4.11
N LEU A 56 3.59 -10.49 -3.26
CA LEU A 56 2.46 -11.40 -3.34
C LEU A 56 1.63 -11.18 -4.62
N LEU A 57 1.51 -9.94 -5.08
CA LEU A 57 0.76 -9.58 -6.28
C LEU A 57 1.60 -9.66 -7.58
N GLY A 58 2.92 -9.84 -7.48
CA GLY A 58 3.83 -9.75 -8.61
C GLY A 58 3.87 -8.35 -9.25
N LEU A 59 3.76 -7.30 -8.44
CA LEU A 59 3.83 -5.90 -8.91
C LEU A 59 5.28 -5.41 -8.95
N ASP A 60 5.53 -4.43 -9.82
CA ASP A 60 6.80 -3.71 -9.86
C ASP A 60 6.91 -2.74 -8.67
N ASP A 61 8.08 -2.71 -8.03
CA ASP A 61 8.35 -1.87 -6.86
C ASP A 61 8.14 -0.37 -7.16
N GLN A 62 8.50 0.07 -8.36
CA GLN A 62 8.39 1.47 -8.76
C GLN A 62 6.92 1.89 -8.85
N ASP A 63 6.06 1.02 -9.39
CA ASP A 63 4.61 1.26 -9.49
C ASP A 63 3.97 1.35 -8.11
N VAL A 64 4.37 0.48 -7.18
CA VAL A 64 3.86 0.47 -5.80
C VAL A 64 4.31 1.73 -5.05
N VAL A 65 5.58 2.12 -5.18
CA VAL A 65 6.09 3.37 -4.60
C VAL A 65 5.32 4.56 -5.13
N TYR A 66 5.21 4.71 -6.46
CA TYR A 66 4.51 5.85 -7.05
C TYR A 66 3.05 5.94 -6.63
N GLY A 67 2.33 4.82 -6.63
CA GLY A 67 0.93 4.82 -6.20
C GLY A 67 0.74 5.20 -4.74
N LEU A 68 1.69 4.85 -3.86
CA LEU A 68 1.62 5.19 -2.43
C LEU A 68 2.15 6.58 -2.08
N LEU A 69 2.82 7.30 -2.99
CA LEU A 69 3.38 8.62 -2.71
C LEU A 69 2.31 9.66 -2.38
N GLU A 70 1.17 9.59 -3.06
CA GLU A 70 0.03 10.48 -2.77
C GLU A 70 -0.56 10.17 -1.38
N ASP A 71 -0.63 8.90 -0.99
CA ASP A 71 -1.14 8.47 0.31
C ASP A 71 -0.17 8.80 1.46
N LYS A 72 1.13 8.76 1.19
CA LYS A 72 2.20 8.94 2.19
C LYS A 72 2.67 10.37 2.37
N SER A 73 2.61 11.18 1.31
CA SER A 73 3.31 12.46 1.30
C SER A 73 2.34 13.64 1.36
N ILE A 74 2.56 14.50 2.36
CA ILE A 74 1.83 15.75 2.52
C ILE A 74 2.60 16.90 1.83
N ASN A 75 3.86 16.69 1.45
CA ASN A 75 4.72 17.73 0.87
C ASN A 75 4.90 17.54 -0.64
N PRO A 76 4.29 18.41 -1.47
CA PRO A 76 4.42 18.35 -2.92
C PRO A 76 5.88 18.42 -3.42
N ARG A 77 6.79 19.03 -2.65
CA ARG A 77 8.21 19.10 -3.02
C ARG A 77 8.87 17.73 -3.05
N LEU A 78 8.46 16.82 -2.16
CA LEU A 78 9.00 15.46 -2.12
C LEU A 78 8.54 14.66 -3.35
N ILE A 79 7.24 14.75 -3.69
CA ILE A 79 6.69 14.12 -4.91
C ILE A 79 7.44 14.61 -6.14
N ASN A 80 7.58 15.93 -6.29
CA ASN A 80 8.25 16.53 -7.45
C ASN A 80 9.72 16.07 -7.55
N ALA A 81 10.43 15.98 -6.42
CA ALA A 81 11.83 15.52 -6.41
C ALA A 81 11.96 14.05 -6.80
N LEU A 82 11.03 13.19 -6.38
CA LEU A 82 11.02 11.77 -6.76
C LEU A 82 10.66 11.58 -8.23
N GLN A 83 9.70 12.35 -8.75
CA GLN A 83 9.32 12.35 -10.17
C GLN A 83 10.44 12.86 -11.10
N ALA A 84 11.27 13.80 -10.61
CA ALA A 84 12.41 14.30 -11.37
C ALA A 84 13.50 13.23 -11.61
N GLY A 85 13.48 12.13 -10.85
CA GLY A 85 14.42 11.03 -10.97
C GLY A 85 15.76 11.28 -10.29
N ALA A 86 16.61 10.26 -10.28
CA ALA A 86 17.98 10.39 -9.76
C ALA A 86 18.79 11.34 -10.65
N PRO A 87 19.67 12.20 -10.07
CA PRO A 87 20.59 12.99 -10.86
C PRO A 87 21.50 12.06 -11.68
N ALA A 88 21.73 12.46 -12.94
CA ALA A 88 22.59 11.75 -13.89
C ALA A 88 24.07 11.74 -13.47
#